data_AF-A0A2S2PAT3-F1
#
_entry.id   AF-A0A2S2PAT3-F1
#
_cell.length_a   1.000
_cell.length_b   1.000
_cell.length_c   1.000
_cell.angle_alpha   90.00
_cell.angle_beta   90.00
_cell.angle_gamma   90.00
#
_symmetry.space_group_name_H-M   'P 1'
#
loop_
_entity.id
_entity.type
_entity.pdbx_description
1 polymer ?
#
loop_
_entity_poly.entity_id
_entity_poly.type
_entity_poly.pdbx_seq_one_letter_code
_entity_poly.pdbx_strand_id
1 'polypeptide(L)'
;MSKGLFHKAILQSGSPMCRWAVSPPGLIRQRTEAVATIAGCHFNTSVEILSCLKQLPANYIVELHNKFIEWVNHPCIIFPPVVESCDLNQESFLCNHPFTDFKQESFVPTIIGLNSGEGGVFAASLFNENSLQYPELSTDSNRVLPIILMYKHTSLPEHIDEINNQIIEKYFPSGKIENDSHLDAVKMIGDGTFITCTMDMSIKLTSPVYFYLFDYENEFSFNQFYGDCKKPLGVSHADELISLFSLKELNPKGLGDKDIEMSKLMVNIWVKFASSKIPTIDGTDNGKAWPVFTSIEESVLLHIDSVQPKVIKNPLEKEYTFWSELPLLSRLNKFISPMNSNIKDEF
;
A
#
# COMPACT_ATOMS: atom_id res chain seq x y z
N MET A 1 10.25 -4.85 19.56
CA MET A 1 10.76 -3.53 20.03
C MET A 1 9.68 -2.54 20.50
N SER A 2 8.42 -2.60 20.02
CA SER A 2 7.36 -1.64 20.42
C SER A 2 6.31 -2.19 21.40
N LYS A 3 6.46 -3.44 21.85
CA LYS A 3 5.49 -4.11 22.73
C LYS A 3 5.30 -3.35 24.04
N GLY A 4 4.05 -3.00 24.35
CA GLY A 4 3.69 -2.30 25.58
C GLY A 4 3.88 -0.78 25.55
N LEU A 5 4.34 -0.19 24.43
CA LEU A 5 4.53 1.27 24.31
C LEU A 5 3.26 2.01 23.87
N PHE A 6 2.26 1.30 23.37
CA PHE A 6 0.99 1.83 22.90
C PHE A 6 -0.16 0.87 23.24
N HIS A 7 -1.38 1.38 23.22
CA HIS A 7 -2.58 0.61 23.59
C HIS A 7 -3.64 0.56 22.49
N LYS A 8 -3.43 1.24 21.35
CA LYS A 8 -4.30 1.24 20.15
C LYS A 8 -3.48 1.57 18.90
N ALA A 9 -3.94 1.13 17.73
CA ALA A 9 -3.31 1.43 16.44
C ALA A 9 -4.33 1.89 15.39
N ILE A 10 -3.89 2.68 14.42
CA ILE A 10 -4.68 3.07 13.24
C ILE A 10 -3.79 2.85 12.02
N LEU A 11 -4.24 2.01 11.08
CA LEU A 11 -3.57 1.69 9.83
C LEU A 11 -4.41 2.29 8.69
N GLN A 12 -3.93 3.41 8.14
CA GLN A 12 -4.61 4.12 7.04
C GLN A 12 -3.97 3.70 5.71
N SER A 13 -4.74 3.00 4.88
CA SER A 13 -4.37 2.65 3.50
C SER A 13 -3.04 1.90 3.36
N GLY A 14 -2.65 1.11 4.36
CA GLY A 14 -1.40 0.36 4.33
C GLY A 14 -1.21 -0.57 5.52
N SER A 15 -0.48 -1.66 5.29
CA SER A 15 -0.13 -2.64 6.32
C SER A 15 1.17 -3.37 5.95
N PRO A 16 1.79 -4.12 6.89
CA PRO A 16 2.91 -5.00 6.56
C PRO A 16 2.58 -6.13 5.58
N MET A 17 1.29 -6.38 5.29
CA MET A 17 0.85 -7.32 4.26
C MET A 17 0.84 -6.71 2.85
N CYS A 18 1.23 -5.45 2.67
CA CYS A 18 1.29 -4.89 1.32
C CYS A 18 2.59 -5.31 0.63
N ARG A 19 2.54 -5.66 -0.66
CA ARG A 19 3.71 -6.12 -1.42
C ARG A 19 4.85 -5.10 -1.49
N TRP A 20 4.53 -3.83 -1.27
CA TRP A 20 5.48 -2.73 -1.20
C TRP A 20 6.05 -2.46 0.19
N ALA A 21 5.51 -3.08 1.24
CA ALA A 21 5.89 -2.78 2.63
C ALA A 21 7.20 -3.46 3.05
N VAL A 22 7.53 -4.62 2.48
CA VAL A 22 8.77 -5.36 2.78
C VAL A 22 9.32 -5.95 1.49
N SER A 23 10.63 -5.81 1.26
CA SER A 23 11.28 -6.36 0.07
C SER A 23 11.25 -7.89 0.05
N PRO A 24 11.07 -8.52 -1.12
CA PRO A 24 11.39 -9.93 -1.27
C PRO A 24 12.89 -10.20 -0.99
N PRO A 25 13.25 -11.41 -0.51
CA PRO A 25 14.63 -11.78 -0.23
C PRO A 25 15.56 -11.55 -1.43
N GLY A 26 16.77 -11.04 -1.17
CA GLY A 26 17.82 -10.84 -2.17
C GLY A 26 17.71 -9.57 -3.03
N LEU A 27 16.51 -9.01 -3.24
CA LEU A 27 16.33 -7.85 -4.14
C LEU A 27 17.14 -6.61 -3.68
N ILE A 28 17.11 -6.27 -2.39
CA ILE A 28 17.86 -5.11 -1.90
C ILE A 28 19.36 -5.33 -1.90
N ARG A 29 19.82 -6.58 -1.73
CA ARG A 29 21.25 -6.91 -1.90
C ARG A 29 21.71 -6.61 -3.33
N GLN A 30 20.96 -7.10 -4.33
CA GLN A 30 21.26 -6.82 -5.75
C GLN A 30 21.24 -5.32 -6.07
N ARG A 31 20.26 -4.56 -5.55
CA ARG A 31 20.21 -3.11 -5.72
C ARG A 31 21.39 -2.40 -5.05
N THR A 32 21.80 -2.85 -3.87
CA THR A 32 22.95 -2.29 -3.14
C THR A 32 24.27 -2.54 -3.91
N GLU A 33 24.44 -3.73 -4.49
CA GLU A 33 25.60 -4.06 -5.33
C GLU A 33 25.63 -3.19 -6.60
N ALA A 34 24.48 -2.92 -7.20
CA ALA A 34 24.36 -2.00 -8.33
C ALA A 34 24.67 -0.54 -7.93
N VAL A 35 24.16 -0.07 -6.78
CA VAL A 35 24.51 1.24 -6.21
C VAL A 35 26.02 1.37 -6.03
N ALA A 36 26.64 0.37 -5.40
CA ALA A 36 28.07 0.33 -5.15
C ALA A 36 28.86 0.40 -6.46
N THR A 37 28.43 -0.34 -7.48
CA THR A 37 29.06 -0.35 -8.80
C THR A 37 28.95 1.01 -9.50
N ILE A 38 27.75 1.62 -9.54
CA ILE A 38 27.53 2.92 -10.18
C ILE A 38 28.33 4.03 -9.46
N ALA A 39 28.43 3.95 -8.14
CA ALA A 39 29.15 4.91 -7.32
C ALA A 39 30.68 4.76 -7.34
N GLY A 40 31.22 3.77 -8.05
CA GLY A 40 32.65 3.45 -8.02
C GLY A 40 33.13 2.80 -6.72
N CYS A 41 32.21 2.32 -5.88
CA CYS A 41 32.45 1.58 -4.65
C CYS A 41 32.43 0.06 -4.87
N HIS A 42 32.97 -0.43 -5.98
CA HIS A 42 32.94 -1.86 -6.31
C HIS A 42 34.06 -2.61 -5.56
N PHE A 43 33.69 -3.29 -4.47
CA PHE A 43 34.61 -4.03 -3.60
C PHE A 43 34.09 -5.46 -3.31
N ASN A 44 34.96 -6.31 -2.77
CA ASN A 44 34.65 -7.72 -2.54
C ASN A 44 33.86 -7.97 -1.25
N THR A 45 33.84 -7.02 -0.31
CA THR A 45 33.18 -7.20 1.00
C THR A 45 32.16 -6.10 1.30
N SER A 46 31.08 -6.47 2.00
CA SER A 46 30.05 -5.51 2.45
C SER A 46 30.62 -4.40 3.35
N VAL A 47 31.70 -4.69 4.09
CA VAL A 47 32.37 -3.70 4.96
C VAL A 47 33.08 -2.63 4.14
N GLU A 48 33.78 -3.02 3.07
CA GLU A 48 34.44 -2.07 2.16
C GLU A 48 33.43 -1.24 1.38
N ILE A 49 32.37 -1.89 0.85
CA ILE A 49 31.26 -1.20 0.20
C ILE A 49 30.67 -0.15 1.14
N LEU A 50 30.34 -0.53 2.38
CA LEU A 50 29.77 0.39 3.37
C LEU A 50 30.71 1.56 3.69
N SER A 51 32.01 1.27 3.87
CA SER A 51 33.02 2.30 4.17
C SER A 51 33.13 3.33 3.04
N CYS A 52 33.08 2.89 1.78
CA CYS A 52 33.08 3.76 0.62
C CYS A 52 31.80 4.58 0.50
N LEU A 53 30.63 3.93 0.59
CA LEU A 53 29.34 4.62 0.48
C LEU A 53 29.17 5.70 1.55
N LYS A 54 29.68 5.50 2.76
CA LYS A 54 29.67 6.50 3.84
C LYS A 54 30.49 7.76 3.55
N GLN A 55 31.39 7.73 2.58
CA GLN A 55 32.20 8.89 2.19
C GLN A 55 31.54 9.72 1.08
N LEU A 56 30.47 9.22 0.47
CA LEU A 56 29.78 9.90 -0.61
C LEU A 56 28.83 10.99 -0.08
N PRO A 57 28.62 12.07 -0.84
CA PRO A 57 27.59 13.05 -0.52
C PRO A 57 26.19 12.42 -0.46
N ALA A 58 25.39 12.79 0.54
CA ALA A 58 24.05 12.23 0.71
C ALA A 58 23.13 12.49 -0.50
N ASN A 59 23.21 13.66 -1.14
CA ASN A 59 22.42 13.97 -2.33
C ASN A 59 22.76 13.04 -3.51
N TYR A 60 24.03 12.66 -3.65
CA TYR A 60 24.44 11.72 -4.68
C TYR A 60 23.80 10.34 -4.46
N ILE A 61 23.76 9.86 -3.21
CA ILE A 61 23.08 8.60 -2.85
C ILE A 61 21.57 8.68 -3.18
N VAL A 62 20.93 9.82 -2.88
CA VAL A 62 19.51 10.04 -3.21
C VAL A 62 19.29 10.02 -4.73
N GLU A 63 20.17 10.63 -5.52
CA GLU A 63 20.06 10.65 -6.98
C GLU A 63 20.17 9.25 -7.61
N LEU A 64 20.94 8.34 -7.00
CA LEU A 64 21.07 6.95 -7.46
C LEU A 64 19.74 6.18 -7.40
N HIS A 65 18.79 6.60 -6.57
CA HIS A 65 17.44 6.04 -6.50
C HIS A 65 16.76 5.99 -7.88
N ASN A 66 16.92 7.05 -8.67
CA ASN A 66 16.30 7.19 -9.98
C ASN A 66 16.83 6.17 -11.01
N LYS A 67 17.99 5.53 -10.75
CA LYS A 67 18.56 4.50 -11.63
C LYS A 67 17.82 3.17 -11.58
N PHE A 68 16.93 2.98 -10.60
CA PHE A 68 16.15 1.76 -10.40
C PHE A 68 14.68 1.92 -10.79
N ILE A 69 14.30 3.10 -11.27
CA ILE A 69 12.99 3.32 -11.89
C ILE A 69 13.00 2.63 -13.24
N GLU A 70 12.04 1.73 -13.45
CA GLU A 70 11.92 0.94 -14.67
C GLU A 70 10.93 1.54 -15.66
N TRP A 71 9.90 2.22 -15.14
CA TRP A 71 8.86 2.80 -15.97
C TRP A 71 8.28 4.06 -15.32
N VAL A 72 8.52 5.22 -15.94
CA VAL A 72 8.06 6.56 -15.49
C VAL A 72 8.59 6.92 -14.10
N ASN A 73 7.92 6.45 -13.05
CA ASN A 73 8.21 6.65 -11.63
C ASN A 73 8.02 5.34 -10.83
N HIS A 74 7.87 4.20 -11.51
CA HIS A 74 7.67 2.88 -10.93
C HIS A 74 8.91 1.98 -11.04
N PRO A 75 9.15 1.09 -10.05
CA PRO A 75 8.41 0.99 -8.79
C PRO A 75 8.64 2.24 -7.92
N CYS A 76 7.59 2.75 -7.26
CA CYS A 76 7.70 3.98 -6.48
C CYS A 76 8.43 3.80 -5.13
N ILE A 77 8.69 2.55 -4.73
CA ILE A 77 9.43 2.18 -3.52
C ILE A 77 10.63 1.30 -3.93
N ILE A 78 11.83 1.89 -3.96
CA ILE A 78 13.06 1.21 -4.40
C ILE A 78 13.78 0.51 -3.25
N PHE A 79 13.80 1.11 -2.05
CA PHE A 79 14.45 0.53 -0.87
C PHE A 79 13.44 0.44 0.29
N PRO A 80 12.44 -0.46 0.21
CA PRO A 80 11.55 -0.73 1.34
C PRO A 80 12.30 -1.41 2.49
N PRO A 81 11.67 -1.53 3.68
CA PRO A 81 12.14 -2.40 4.75
C PRO A 81 12.57 -3.79 4.27
N VAL A 82 13.58 -4.36 4.92
CA VAL A 82 14.14 -5.68 4.62
C VAL A 82 14.07 -6.58 5.85
N VAL A 83 14.00 -7.89 5.63
CA VAL A 83 14.22 -8.87 6.70
C VAL A 83 15.69 -8.85 7.12
N GLU A 84 15.92 -8.69 8.40
CA GLU A 84 17.25 -8.64 9.03
C GLU A 84 17.76 -10.04 9.35
N SER A 85 19.08 -10.19 9.35
CA SER A 85 19.75 -11.33 9.99
C SER A 85 19.64 -11.16 11.50
N CYS A 86 18.62 -11.76 12.11
CA CYS A 86 18.41 -11.67 13.54
C CYS A 86 19.33 -12.63 14.30
N ASP A 87 20.38 -12.07 14.89
CA ASP A 87 21.29 -12.75 15.80
C ASP A 87 21.00 -12.35 17.25
N LEU A 88 21.19 -13.26 18.20
CA LEU A 88 20.94 -13.00 19.63
C LEU A 88 21.76 -11.84 20.23
N ASN A 89 22.81 -11.40 19.54
CA ASN A 89 23.76 -10.40 20.03
C ASN A 89 23.48 -8.98 19.48
N GLN A 90 22.49 -8.81 18.61
CA GLN A 90 22.14 -7.51 18.05
C GLN A 90 20.62 -7.29 18.14
N GLU A 91 20.23 -6.05 18.44
CA GLU A 91 18.82 -5.67 18.38
C GLU A 91 18.38 -5.62 16.90
N SER A 92 17.34 -6.38 16.58
CA SER A 92 16.74 -6.44 15.25
C SER A 92 15.23 -6.18 15.33
N PHE A 93 14.70 -5.50 14.34
CA PHE A 93 13.29 -5.12 14.28
C PHE A 93 12.45 -6.13 13.49
N LEU A 94 12.89 -6.52 12.29
CA LEU A 94 12.13 -7.38 11.38
C LEU A 94 12.88 -8.67 11.02
N CYS A 95 12.62 -9.74 11.76
CA CYS A 95 13.32 -11.03 11.59
C CYS A 95 12.69 -11.97 10.57
N ASN A 96 11.41 -11.78 10.26
CA ASN A 96 10.66 -12.66 9.39
C ASN A 96 9.87 -11.85 8.39
N HIS A 97 9.74 -12.38 7.18
CA HIS A 97 8.93 -11.73 6.16
C HIS A 97 7.44 -11.84 6.54
N PRO A 98 6.65 -10.74 6.56
CA PRO A 98 5.27 -10.78 7.05
C PRO A 98 4.35 -11.73 6.26
N PHE A 99 4.53 -11.87 4.94
CA PHE A 99 3.79 -12.87 4.16
C PHE A 99 4.07 -14.33 4.53
N THR A 100 5.24 -14.64 5.09
CA THR A 100 5.66 -16.03 5.32
C THR A 100 5.50 -16.45 6.78
N ASP A 101 5.79 -15.54 7.71
CA ASP A 101 5.67 -15.79 9.16
C ASP A 101 5.29 -14.48 9.89
N PHE A 102 4.02 -14.12 9.77
CA PHE A 102 3.45 -13.01 10.55
C PHE A 102 3.21 -13.45 12.00
N LYS A 103 3.82 -12.72 12.94
CA LYS A 103 3.57 -12.86 14.37
C LYS A 103 3.11 -11.53 14.94
N GLN A 104 1.90 -11.51 15.49
CA GLN A 104 1.39 -10.34 16.18
C GLN A 104 2.12 -10.18 17.53
N GLU A 105 2.92 -9.12 17.64
CA GLU A 105 3.67 -8.83 18.87
C GLU A 105 2.88 -7.96 19.87
N SER A 106 1.97 -7.12 19.35
CA SER A 106 1.16 -6.19 20.13
C SER A 106 -0.33 -6.46 19.93
N PHE A 107 -1.03 -6.75 21.02
CA PHE A 107 -2.44 -7.14 21.05
C PHE A 107 -3.29 -5.95 21.48
N VAL A 108 -3.55 -5.04 20.54
CA VAL A 108 -4.31 -3.81 20.80
C VAL A 108 -5.45 -3.64 19.79
N PRO A 109 -6.57 -2.99 20.19
CA PRO A 109 -7.60 -2.61 19.23
C PRO A 109 -7.02 -1.77 18.10
N THR A 110 -7.49 -2.01 16.88
CA THR A 110 -6.92 -1.40 15.67
C THR A 110 -8.02 -0.88 14.76
N ILE A 111 -7.88 0.35 14.27
CA ILE A 111 -8.63 0.81 13.09
C ILE A 111 -7.81 0.47 11.84
N ILE A 112 -8.45 -0.07 10.82
CA ILE A 112 -7.88 -0.25 9.48
C ILE A 112 -8.83 0.41 8.48
N GLY A 113 -8.33 0.99 7.40
CA GLY A 113 -9.23 1.42 6.35
C GLY A 113 -8.56 1.86 5.07
N LEU A 114 -9.41 2.27 4.15
CA LEU A 114 -9.09 2.62 2.77
C LEU A 114 -9.93 3.82 2.34
N ASN A 115 -9.47 4.50 1.32
CA ASN A 115 -10.26 5.43 0.52
C ASN A 115 -10.96 4.66 -0.62
N SER A 116 -12.09 5.16 -1.11
CA SER A 116 -12.88 4.46 -2.15
C SER A 116 -12.22 4.42 -3.54
N GLY A 117 -11.28 5.34 -3.79
CA GLY A 117 -10.57 5.49 -5.06
C GLY A 117 -9.04 5.49 -4.89
N GLU A 118 -8.49 4.68 -3.98
CA GLU A 118 -7.04 4.58 -3.69
C GLU A 118 -6.16 4.67 -4.94
N GLY A 119 -6.51 3.93 -6.00
CA GLY A 119 -5.73 3.85 -7.23
C GLY A 119 -5.59 5.14 -8.02
N GLY A 120 -6.31 6.21 -7.66
CA GLY A 120 -6.09 7.56 -8.21
C GLY A 120 -4.63 8.02 -8.08
N VAL A 121 -3.90 7.52 -7.05
CA VAL A 121 -2.48 7.79 -6.83
C VAL A 121 -1.59 7.46 -8.02
N PHE A 122 -1.95 6.46 -8.81
CA PHE A 122 -1.23 6.11 -10.04
C PHE A 122 -2.03 6.52 -11.28
N ALA A 123 -3.36 6.36 -11.27
CA ALA A 123 -4.21 6.68 -12.41
C ALA A 123 -4.10 8.16 -12.85
N ALA A 124 -3.85 9.10 -11.92
CA ALA A 124 -3.64 10.51 -12.25
C ALA A 124 -2.46 10.74 -13.20
N SER A 125 -1.35 10.02 -13.03
CA SER A 125 -0.20 10.08 -13.93
C SER A 125 -0.48 9.36 -15.25
N LEU A 126 -1.13 8.18 -15.18
CA LEU A 126 -1.45 7.34 -16.33
C LEU A 126 -2.32 8.07 -17.36
N PHE A 127 -3.36 8.73 -16.89
CA PHE A 127 -4.39 9.39 -17.70
C PHE A 127 -4.22 10.91 -17.77
N ASN A 128 -3.01 11.40 -17.57
CA ASN A 128 -2.65 12.77 -17.89
C ASN A 128 -2.86 13.02 -19.40
N GLU A 129 -3.56 14.10 -19.75
CA GLU A 129 -4.00 14.39 -21.14
C GLU A 129 -2.84 14.48 -22.13
N ASN A 130 -1.65 14.86 -21.67
CA ASN A 130 -0.45 15.03 -22.49
C ASN A 130 0.54 13.85 -22.37
N SER A 131 0.11 12.74 -21.79
CA SER A 131 0.96 11.59 -21.46
C SER A 131 0.74 10.41 -22.40
N LEU A 132 1.81 9.69 -22.72
CA LEU A 132 1.77 8.41 -23.43
C LEU A 132 1.79 7.20 -22.47
N GLN A 133 1.54 7.41 -21.18
CA GLN A 133 1.56 6.35 -20.19
C GLN A 133 0.41 5.35 -20.33
N TYR A 134 -0.86 5.78 -20.38
CA TYR A 134 -1.95 4.82 -20.58
C TYR A 134 -1.89 4.11 -21.95
N PRO A 135 -1.51 4.75 -23.08
CA PRO A 135 -1.33 4.06 -24.35
C PRO A 135 -0.21 3.01 -24.31
N GLU A 136 0.91 3.31 -23.63
CA GLU A 136 2.00 2.35 -23.43
C GLU A 136 1.53 1.18 -22.56
N LEU A 137 0.84 1.44 -21.46
CA LEU A 137 0.22 0.41 -20.62
C LEU A 137 -0.76 -0.46 -21.41
N SER A 138 -1.56 0.15 -22.30
CA SER A 138 -2.52 -0.56 -23.16
C SER A 138 -1.82 -1.45 -24.19
N THR A 139 -0.67 -1.02 -24.71
CA THR A 139 0.08 -1.72 -25.76
C THR A 139 1.02 -2.79 -25.21
N ASP A 140 1.58 -2.58 -24.02
CA ASP A 140 2.59 -3.42 -23.38
C ASP A 140 2.27 -3.67 -21.90
N SER A 141 1.01 -4.06 -21.64
CA SER A 141 0.51 -4.34 -20.30
C SER A 141 1.35 -5.42 -19.60
N ASN A 142 1.87 -6.39 -20.36
CA ASN A 142 2.64 -7.49 -19.80
C ASN A 142 3.96 -7.06 -19.16
N ARG A 143 4.62 -6.05 -19.73
CA ARG A 143 5.81 -5.46 -19.11
C ARG A 143 5.46 -4.52 -17.97
N VAL A 144 4.42 -3.71 -18.13
CA VAL A 144 4.17 -2.55 -17.26
C VAL A 144 3.37 -2.90 -16.00
N LEU A 145 2.31 -3.71 -16.09
CA LEU A 145 1.45 -4.05 -14.94
C LEU A 145 2.21 -4.67 -13.76
N PRO A 146 3.16 -5.63 -13.96
CA PRO A 146 3.92 -6.20 -12.85
C PRO A 146 4.75 -5.19 -12.07
N ILE A 147 5.13 -4.09 -12.72
CA ILE A 147 5.92 -3.00 -12.14
C ILE A 147 5.01 -2.08 -11.32
N ILE A 148 3.89 -1.62 -11.90
CA ILE A 148 2.94 -0.71 -11.23
C ILE A 148 2.30 -1.38 -10.01
N LEU A 149 1.84 -2.63 -10.18
CA LEU A 149 1.14 -3.40 -9.15
C LEU A 149 2.09 -4.22 -8.25
N MET A 150 3.40 -4.05 -8.49
CA MET A 150 4.49 -4.49 -7.62
C MET A 150 4.52 -6.01 -7.36
N TYR A 151 4.18 -6.82 -8.37
CA TYR A 151 4.33 -8.28 -8.31
C TYR A 151 5.46 -8.83 -9.18
N LYS A 152 6.18 -7.99 -9.94
CA LYS A 152 7.34 -8.42 -10.75
C LYS A 152 8.36 -9.26 -9.97
N HIS A 153 8.62 -8.88 -8.72
CA HIS A 153 9.63 -9.53 -7.87
C HIS A 153 9.05 -10.50 -6.82
N THR A 154 7.72 -10.59 -6.70
CA THR A 154 7.05 -11.51 -5.76
C THR A 154 6.37 -12.68 -6.48
N SER A 155 6.10 -12.53 -7.78
CA SER A 155 5.64 -13.60 -8.67
C SER A 155 6.80 -14.27 -9.39
N LEU A 156 6.55 -15.51 -9.81
CA LEU A 156 7.40 -16.22 -10.74
C LEU A 156 7.20 -15.71 -12.17
N PRO A 157 8.27 -15.63 -13.00
CA PRO A 157 8.15 -15.16 -14.37
C PRO A 157 7.11 -15.93 -15.19
N GLU A 158 7.01 -17.25 -15.00
CA GLU A 158 6.06 -18.12 -15.68
C GLU A 158 4.58 -17.81 -15.39
N HIS A 159 4.27 -17.10 -14.31
CA HIS A 159 2.90 -16.72 -13.94
C HIS A 159 2.52 -15.30 -14.38
N ILE A 160 3.48 -14.49 -14.86
CA ILE A 160 3.25 -13.07 -15.13
C ILE A 160 2.16 -12.88 -16.19
N ASP A 161 2.27 -13.56 -17.32
CA ASP A 161 1.31 -13.41 -18.42
C ASP A 161 -0.10 -13.83 -18.01
N GLU A 162 -0.24 -14.91 -17.24
CA GLU A 162 -1.53 -15.38 -16.72
C GLU A 162 -2.16 -14.36 -15.77
N ILE A 163 -1.39 -13.85 -14.80
CA ILE A 163 -1.84 -12.80 -13.88
C ILE A 163 -2.34 -11.58 -14.66
N ASN A 164 -1.57 -11.11 -15.63
CA ASN A 164 -1.89 -9.93 -16.42
C ASN A 164 -3.19 -10.12 -17.21
N ASN A 165 -3.35 -11.27 -17.86
CA ASN A 165 -4.54 -11.59 -18.63
C ASN A 165 -5.80 -11.58 -17.75
N GLN A 166 -5.75 -12.19 -16.56
CA GLN A 166 -6.88 -12.20 -15.63
C GLN A 166 -7.23 -10.79 -15.12
N ILE A 167 -6.22 -9.96 -14.85
CA ILE A 167 -6.43 -8.56 -14.44
C ILE A 167 -7.08 -7.77 -15.58
N ILE A 168 -6.56 -7.86 -16.80
CA ILE A 168 -7.11 -7.16 -17.96
C ILE A 168 -8.54 -7.62 -18.24
N GLU A 169 -8.84 -8.92 -18.21
CA GLU A 169 -10.17 -9.45 -18.44
C GLU A 169 -11.19 -8.93 -17.41
N LYS A 170 -10.80 -8.85 -16.14
CA LYS A 170 -11.68 -8.37 -15.07
C LYS A 170 -11.98 -6.88 -15.15
N TYR A 171 -10.96 -6.04 -15.35
CA TYR A 171 -11.09 -4.59 -15.24
C TYR A 171 -11.32 -3.90 -16.60
N PHE A 172 -10.90 -4.51 -17.70
CA PHE A 172 -11.02 -3.97 -19.05
C PHE A 172 -11.60 -5.04 -19.99
N PRO A 173 -12.91 -5.35 -19.89
CA PRO A 173 -13.54 -6.45 -20.63
C PRO A 173 -13.52 -6.27 -22.16
N SER A 174 -13.25 -5.07 -22.66
CA SER A 174 -12.96 -4.82 -24.08
C SER A 174 -11.60 -5.38 -24.54
N GLY A 175 -10.77 -5.82 -23.59
CA GLY A 175 -9.38 -6.24 -23.77
C GLY A 175 -8.42 -5.08 -23.97
N LYS A 176 -8.87 -3.82 -23.88
CA LYS A 176 -8.07 -2.63 -24.12
C LYS A 176 -8.28 -1.58 -23.04
N ILE A 177 -7.19 -0.93 -22.66
CA ILE A 177 -7.23 0.25 -21.80
C ILE A 177 -7.38 1.46 -22.72
N GLU A 178 -8.54 2.09 -22.65
CA GLU A 178 -8.92 3.24 -23.47
C GLU A 178 -8.80 4.52 -22.64
N ASN A 179 -8.83 5.68 -23.31
CA ASN A 179 -8.67 6.97 -22.63
C ASN A 179 -9.73 7.19 -21.54
N ASP A 180 -10.95 6.72 -21.73
CA ASP A 180 -12.05 6.82 -20.78
C ASP A 180 -12.06 5.71 -19.71
N SER A 181 -11.16 4.73 -19.76
CA SER A 181 -11.03 3.66 -18.75
C SER A 181 -10.33 4.10 -17.45
N HIS A 182 -10.19 5.41 -17.20
CA HIS A 182 -9.53 5.98 -16.02
C HIS A 182 -10.08 5.46 -14.69
N LEU A 183 -11.41 5.37 -14.52
CA LEU A 183 -12.02 4.83 -13.30
C LEU A 183 -11.81 3.32 -13.14
N ASP A 184 -11.77 2.57 -14.24
CA ASP A 184 -11.45 1.14 -14.20
C ASP A 184 -10.00 0.92 -13.78
N ALA A 185 -9.08 1.78 -14.24
CA ALA A 185 -7.70 1.78 -13.78
C ALA A 185 -7.57 2.18 -12.29
N VAL A 186 -8.36 3.16 -11.80
CA VAL A 186 -8.42 3.49 -10.36
C VAL A 186 -8.80 2.24 -9.55
N LYS A 187 -9.83 1.51 -9.98
CA LYS A 187 -10.26 0.27 -9.32
C LYS A 187 -9.18 -0.81 -9.38
N MET A 188 -8.67 -1.11 -10.57
CA MET A 188 -7.61 -2.12 -10.75
C MET A 188 -6.41 -1.84 -9.83
N ILE A 189 -5.95 -0.59 -9.78
CA ILE A 189 -4.80 -0.21 -8.98
C ILE A 189 -5.14 -0.29 -7.50
N GLY A 190 -6.24 0.35 -7.06
CA GLY A 190 -6.64 0.36 -5.64
C GLY A 190 -6.83 -1.05 -5.07
N ASP A 191 -7.53 -1.89 -5.82
CA ASP A 191 -7.82 -3.27 -5.44
C ASP A 191 -6.51 -4.09 -5.39
N GLY A 192 -5.67 -3.93 -6.41
CA GLY A 192 -4.40 -4.64 -6.52
C GLY A 192 -3.40 -4.23 -5.45
N THR A 193 -3.30 -2.97 -5.08
CA THR A 193 -2.21 -2.46 -4.22
C THR A 193 -2.58 -2.29 -2.75
N PHE A 194 -3.87 -2.11 -2.41
CA PHE A 194 -4.30 -1.77 -1.06
C PHE A 194 -5.37 -2.69 -0.46
N ILE A 195 -6.34 -3.18 -1.25
CA ILE A 195 -7.45 -3.99 -0.70
C ILE A 195 -6.92 -5.27 -0.06
N THR A 196 -6.15 -6.07 -0.81
CA THR A 196 -5.67 -7.37 -0.31
C THR A 196 -4.91 -7.24 1.00
N CYS A 197 -3.98 -6.28 1.09
CA CYS A 197 -3.15 -6.15 2.28
C CYS A 197 -3.86 -5.58 3.51
N THR A 198 -4.84 -4.69 3.33
CA THR A 198 -5.61 -4.17 4.47
C THR A 198 -6.61 -5.22 4.98
N MET A 199 -7.21 -6.00 4.09
CA MET A 199 -8.07 -7.13 4.44
C MET A 199 -7.29 -8.27 5.10
N ASP A 200 -6.16 -8.70 4.52
CA ASP A 200 -5.30 -9.73 5.11
C ASP A 200 -4.88 -9.35 6.54
N MET A 201 -4.51 -8.08 6.75
CA MET A 201 -4.15 -7.60 8.08
C MET A 201 -5.34 -7.63 9.04
N SER A 202 -6.53 -7.28 8.57
CA SER A 202 -7.77 -7.31 9.36
C SER A 202 -8.12 -8.71 9.85
N ILE A 203 -7.87 -9.73 9.05
CA ILE A 203 -8.09 -11.15 9.41
C ILE A 203 -6.97 -11.68 10.32
N LYS A 204 -5.71 -11.27 10.09
CA LYS A 204 -4.55 -11.75 10.85
C LYS A 204 -4.45 -11.19 12.27
N LEU A 205 -5.03 -10.03 12.53
CA LEU A 205 -5.07 -9.45 13.87
C LEU A 205 -6.08 -10.19 14.75
N THR A 206 -5.62 -10.56 15.95
CA THR A 206 -6.44 -11.26 16.96
C THR A 206 -7.17 -10.29 17.91
N SER A 207 -6.77 -9.03 17.91
CA SER A 207 -7.41 -7.97 18.71
C SER A 207 -8.54 -7.32 17.92
N PRO A 208 -9.51 -6.62 18.56
CA PRO A 208 -10.63 -6.01 17.86
C PRO A 208 -10.17 -5.09 16.72
N VAL A 209 -10.65 -5.36 15.51
CA VAL A 209 -10.42 -4.53 14.32
C VAL A 209 -11.71 -3.76 13.99
N TYR A 210 -11.57 -2.49 13.64
CA TYR A 210 -12.64 -1.64 13.14
C TYR A 210 -12.27 -1.15 11.75
N PHE A 211 -13.11 -1.41 10.76
CA PHE A 211 -12.77 -1.10 9.37
C PHE A 211 -13.56 0.11 8.87
N TYR A 212 -12.89 1.09 8.25
CA TYR A 212 -13.54 2.21 7.55
C TYR A 212 -13.28 2.19 6.04
N LEU A 213 -14.26 2.70 5.29
CA LEU A 213 -14.14 3.07 3.89
C LEU A 213 -14.45 4.55 3.77
N PHE A 214 -13.45 5.37 3.51
CA PHE A 214 -13.60 6.82 3.33
C PHE A 214 -13.94 7.12 1.87
N ASP A 215 -15.06 7.79 1.67
CA ASP A 215 -15.67 8.01 0.34
C ASP A 215 -16.29 9.42 0.24
N TYR A 216 -15.81 10.34 1.09
CA TYR A 216 -16.20 11.73 1.03
C TYR A 216 -15.23 12.50 0.13
N GLU A 217 -15.76 13.13 -0.92
CA GLU A 217 -15.00 13.97 -1.83
C GLU A 217 -14.85 15.38 -1.25
N ASN A 218 -13.65 15.68 -0.74
CA ASN A 218 -13.27 17.04 -0.32
C ASN A 218 -13.18 17.96 -1.55
N GLU A 219 -13.33 19.28 -1.36
CA GLU A 219 -13.15 20.25 -2.47
C GLU A 219 -11.74 20.25 -3.05
N PHE A 220 -10.77 19.89 -2.21
CA PHE A 220 -9.37 19.68 -2.54
C PHE A 220 -9.07 18.18 -2.62
N SER A 221 -8.23 17.74 -3.54
CA SER A 221 -7.80 16.33 -3.62
C SER A 221 -6.30 16.23 -3.89
N PHE A 222 -5.66 15.22 -3.32
CA PHE A 222 -4.27 14.86 -3.57
C PHE A 222 -4.02 14.42 -5.01
N ASN A 223 -5.05 14.05 -5.78
CA ASN A 223 -4.95 13.71 -7.20
C ASN A 223 -4.11 14.71 -8.01
N GLN A 224 -4.25 16.01 -7.72
CA GLN A 224 -3.52 17.07 -8.42
C GLN A 224 -1.99 17.01 -8.23
N PHE A 225 -1.49 16.31 -7.21
CA PHE A 225 -0.05 16.10 -6.98
C PHE A 225 0.47 14.82 -7.61
N TYR A 226 -0.42 13.88 -7.96
CA TYR A 226 -0.07 12.61 -8.55
C TYR A 226 0.02 12.67 -10.08
N GLY A 227 -0.72 13.57 -10.72
CA GLY A 227 -0.62 13.84 -12.15
C GLY A 227 -1.64 14.86 -12.63
N ASP A 228 -1.44 15.38 -13.84
CA ASP A 228 -2.34 16.38 -14.43
C ASP A 228 -3.52 15.74 -15.18
N CYS A 229 -4.24 14.83 -14.51
CA CYS A 229 -5.47 14.25 -15.06
C CYS A 229 -6.65 15.19 -14.76
N LYS A 230 -7.38 15.60 -15.80
CA LYS A 230 -8.57 16.46 -15.66
C LYS A 230 -9.87 15.69 -15.39
N LYS A 231 -9.81 14.36 -15.41
CA LYS A 231 -10.96 13.47 -15.21
C LYS A 231 -11.14 13.18 -13.72
N PRO A 232 -12.38 12.91 -13.26
CA PRO A 232 -12.61 12.52 -11.89
C PRO A 232 -11.98 11.15 -11.59
N LEU A 233 -11.21 11.05 -10.51
CA LEU A 233 -10.56 9.80 -10.08
C LEU A 233 -11.16 9.23 -8.79
N GLY A 234 -12.18 9.89 -8.24
CA GLY A 234 -12.75 9.57 -6.93
C GLY A 234 -11.83 9.99 -5.77
N VAL A 235 -12.13 9.45 -4.59
CA VAL A 235 -11.42 9.76 -3.34
C VAL A 235 -10.11 8.99 -3.29
N SER A 236 -9.01 9.67 -3.59
CA SER A 236 -7.72 9.04 -3.84
C SER A 236 -6.92 8.77 -2.58
N HIS A 237 -5.81 8.05 -2.71
CA HIS A 237 -4.86 7.84 -1.63
C HIS A 237 -4.48 9.16 -0.96
N ALA A 238 -4.54 9.19 0.39
CA ALA A 238 -4.30 10.35 1.25
C ALA A 238 -5.39 11.43 1.29
N ASP A 239 -6.49 11.34 0.53
CA ASP A 239 -7.56 12.34 0.57
C ASP A 239 -8.24 12.44 1.95
N GLU A 240 -8.27 11.36 2.73
CA GLU A 240 -8.82 11.40 4.10
C GLU A 240 -7.95 12.22 5.07
N LEU A 241 -6.65 12.40 4.76
CA LEU A 241 -5.75 13.23 5.56
C LEU A 241 -6.18 14.71 5.56
N ILE A 242 -6.89 15.16 4.52
CA ILE A 242 -7.45 16.51 4.42
C ILE A 242 -8.44 16.76 5.57
N SER A 243 -9.17 15.72 5.98
CA SER A 243 -10.11 15.78 7.11
C SER A 243 -9.44 15.63 8.48
N LEU A 244 -8.18 15.18 8.55
CA LEU A 244 -7.47 14.95 9.81
C LEU A 244 -6.43 16.03 10.14
N PHE A 245 -5.79 16.62 9.12
CA PHE A 245 -4.65 17.51 9.28
C PHE A 245 -4.86 18.84 8.55
N SER A 246 -4.32 19.91 9.14
CA SER A 246 -4.30 21.21 8.47
C SER A 246 -3.20 21.23 7.40
N LEU A 247 -3.58 21.20 6.13
CA LEU A 247 -2.67 21.17 4.98
C LEU A 247 -2.50 22.55 4.32
N LYS A 248 -2.29 23.62 5.11
CA LYS A 248 -2.29 25.01 4.60
C LYS A 248 -1.27 25.27 3.48
N GLU A 249 -0.13 24.58 3.50
CA GLU A 249 0.89 24.71 2.44
C GLU A 249 0.41 24.12 1.11
N LEU A 250 -0.39 23.05 1.16
CA LEU A 250 -0.90 22.35 -0.02
C LEU A 250 -2.25 22.94 -0.49
N ASN A 251 -3.09 23.39 0.44
CA ASN A 251 -4.37 24.07 0.18
C ASN A 251 -4.43 25.43 0.90
N PRO A 252 -3.86 26.49 0.31
CA PRO A 252 -3.86 27.83 0.92
C PRO A 252 -5.24 28.44 1.14
N LYS A 253 -6.25 27.99 0.38
CA LYS A 253 -7.64 28.46 0.53
C LYS A 253 -8.29 27.94 1.82
N GLY A 254 -7.74 26.87 2.40
CA GLY A 254 -8.35 26.18 3.53
C GLY A 254 -9.54 25.31 3.12
N LEU A 255 -10.21 24.74 4.12
CA LEU A 255 -11.40 23.91 3.94
C LEU A 255 -12.66 24.77 3.86
N GLY A 256 -13.57 24.42 2.96
CA GLY A 256 -14.94 24.95 2.96
C GLY A 256 -15.75 24.44 4.15
N ASP A 257 -16.94 25.02 4.37
CA ASP A 257 -17.76 24.71 5.55
C ASP A 257 -18.12 23.21 5.67
N LYS A 258 -18.46 22.55 4.55
CA LYS A 258 -18.78 21.12 4.52
C LYS A 258 -17.56 20.24 4.86
N ASP A 259 -16.41 20.58 4.31
CA ASP A 259 -15.14 19.88 4.58
C ASP A 259 -14.70 20.08 6.04
N ILE A 260 -15.01 21.24 6.63
CA ILE A 260 -14.81 21.48 8.07
C ILE A 260 -15.73 20.57 8.91
N GLU A 261 -16.98 20.37 8.51
CA GLU A 261 -17.89 19.45 9.21
C GLU A 261 -17.40 17.99 9.11
N MET A 262 -16.95 17.56 7.93
CA MET A 262 -16.34 16.25 7.75
C MET A 262 -15.05 16.11 8.58
N SER A 263 -14.21 17.14 8.62
CA SER A 263 -12.99 17.14 9.43
C SER A 263 -13.31 16.98 10.92
N LYS A 264 -14.31 17.70 11.44
CA LYS A 264 -14.77 17.54 12.82
C LYS A 264 -15.23 16.12 13.10
N LEU A 265 -16.00 15.52 12.20
CA LEU A 265 -16.46 14.14 12.33
C LEU A 265 -15.28 13.15 12.37
N MET A 266 -14.38 13.21 11.39
CA MET A 266 -13.22 12.32 11.32
C MET A 266 -12.33 12.43 12.56
N VAL A 267 -12.02 13.65 12.99
CA VAL A 267 -11.25 13.90 14.22
C VAL A 267 -11.98 13.34 15.44
N ASN A 268 -13.30 13.55 15.56
CA ASN A 268 -14.07 13.01 16.67
C ASN A 268 -14.04 11.48 16.70
N ILE A 269 -14.18 10.80 15.56
CA ILE A 269 -14.10 9.34 15.46
C ILE A 269 -12.71 8.85 15.90
N TRP A 270 -11.63 9.47 15.42
CA TRP A 270 -10.25 9.08 15.76
C TRP A 270 -9.95 9.32 17.24
N VAL A 271 -10.35 10.48 17.78
CA VAL A 271 -10.18 10.81 19.22
C VAL A 271 -11.03 9.90 20.09
N LYS A 272 -12.26 9.57 19.68
CA LYS A 272 -13.12 8.64 20.39
C LYS A 272 -12.49 7.25 20.45
N PHE A 273 -11.99 6.77 19.32
CA PHE A 273 -11.23 5.53 19.28
C PHE A 273 -10.01 5.61 20.18
N ALA A 274 -9.20 6.68 20.15
CA ALA A 274 -8.01 6.80 20.99
C ALA A 274 -8.33 6.79 22.50
N SER A 275 -9.36 7.54 22.91
CA SER A 275 -9.68 7.79 24.32
C SER A 275 -10.60 6.75 24.98
N SER A 276 -11.51 6.12 24.23
CA SER A 276 -12.60 5.29 24.78
C SER A 276 -12.37 3.79 24.57
N LYS A 277 -12.94 2.94 25.43
CA LYS A 277 -12.87 1.47 25.26
C LYS A 277 -13.72 0.99 24.09
N ILE A 278 -14.86 1.64 23.85
CA ILE A 278 -15.80 1.31 22.78
C ILE A 278 -15.86 2.52 21.84
N PRO A 279 -15.35 2.40 20.60
CA PRO A 279 -15.51 3.44 19.60
C PRO A 279 -16.94 3.49 19.10
N THR A 280 -17.38 4.68 18.67
CA THR A 280 -18.69 4.93 18.07
C THR A 280 -18.50 5.44 16.65
N ILE A 281 -19.49 5.20 15.80
CA ILE A 281 -19.43 5.50 14.36
C ILE A 281 -19.41 7.01 14.05
N ASP A 282 -19.77 7.85 15.02
CA ASP A 282 -19.85 9.31 14.90
C ASP A 282 -18.90 10.04 15.87
N GLY A 283 -18.11 9.29 16.64
CA GLY A 283 -17.18 9.83 17.63
C GLY A 283 -17.85 10.40 18.90
N THR A 284 -19.17 10.27 19.06
CA THR A 284 -19.90 10.78 20.24
C THR A 284 -20.00 9.74 21.35
N ASP A 285 -20.25 10.19 22.60
CA ASP A 285 -20.39 9.27 23.74
C ASP A 285 -21.63 8.38 23.70
N ASN A 286 -22.72 8.89 23.12
CA ASN A 286 -24.01 8.19 23.01
C ASN A 286 -24.28 7.63 21.61
N GLY A 287 -23.29 7.71 20.72
CA GLY A 287 -23.38 7.23 19.34
C GLY A 287 -23.51 5.71 19.25
N LYS A 288 -23.91 5.23 18.09
CA LYS A 288 -23.94 3.79 17.82
C LYS A 288 -22.50 3.23 17.87
N ALA A 289 -22.31 2.13 18.59
CA ALA A 289 -21.02 1.46 18.66
C ALA A 289 -20.53 1.07 17.25
N TRP A 290 -19.24 1.27 16.99
CA TRP A 290 -18.61 0.81 15.77
C TRP A 290 -18.51 -0.73 15.82
N PRO A 291 -19.09 -1.47 14.87
CA PRO A 291 -18.99 -2.92 14.83
C PRO A 291 -17.54 -3.39 14.62
N VAL A 292 -17.19 -4.50 15.28
CA VAL A 292 -15.89 -5.15 15.08
C VAL A 292 -15.93 -5.94 13.76
N PHE A 293 -14.86 -5.85 12.99
CA PHE A 293 -14.63 -6.66 11.79
C PHE A 293 -14.51 -8.15 12.18
N THR A 294 -15.27 -9.02 11.51
CA THR A 294 -15.37 -10.45 11.84
C THR A 294 -14.66 -11.33 10.82
N SER A 295 -15.15 -11.36 9.58
CA SER A 295 -14.58 -12.09 8.45
C SER A 295 -14.81 -11.30 7.16
N ILE A 296 -14.25 -11.74 6.04
CA ILE A 296 -14.43 -11.02 4.77
C ILE A 296 -15.90 -11.06 4.30
N GLU A 297 -16.58 -12.19 4.48
CA GLU A 297 -17.91 -12.47 3.94
C GLU A 297 -19.04 -11.86 4.79
N GLU A 298 -18.82 -11.79 6.10
CA GLU A 298 -19.83 -11.38 7.08
C GLU A 298 -19.55 -10.01 7.71
N SER A 299 -18.39 -9.40 7.45
CA SER A 299 -18.04 -8.11 8.04
C SER A 299 -18.89 -6.96 7.52
N VAL A 300 -18.95 -5.94 8.37
CA VAL A 300 -19.48 -4.62 8.04
C VAL A 300 -18.38 -3.59 8.17
N LEU A 301 -18.41 -2.57 7.33
CA LEU A 301 -17.47 -1.46 7.34
C LEU A 301 -18.20 -0.17 7.71
N LEU A 302 -17.47 0.78 8.29
CA LEU A 302 -17.94 2.14 8.44
C LEU A 302 -17.69 2.92 7.15
N HIS A 303 -18.74 3.17 6.37
CA HIS A 303 -18.69 3.99 5.17
C HIS A 303 -18.89 5.46 5.52
N ILE A 304 -17.89 6.26 5.15
CA ILE A 304 -17.82 7.70 5.46
C ILE A 304 -17.91 8.46 4.14
N ASP A 305 -19.13 8.58 3.61
CA ASP A 305 -19.49 9.34 2.40
C ASP A 305 -20.01 10.76 2.70
N SER A 306 -20.28 11.03 3.99
CA SER A 306 -20.96 12.22 4.47
C SER A 306 -20.80 12.36 5.99
N VAL A 307 -21.27 13.47 6.55
CA VAL A 307 -21.25 13.70 8.02
C VAL A 307 -22.18 12.79 8.83
N GLN A 308 -22.81 11.80 8.17
CA GLN A 308 -23.64 10.77 8.77
C GLN A 308 -23.13 9.38 8.35
N PRO A 309 -22.05 8.87 8.98
CA PRO A 309 -21.46 7.60 8.63
C PRO A 309 -22.43 6.43 8.73
N LYS A 310 -22.30 5.48 7.81
CA LYS A 310 -23.19 4.33 7.72
C LYS A 310 -22.41 3.04 7.90
N VAL A 311 -22.99 2.10 8.63
CA VAL A 311 -22.48 0.73 8.68
C VAL A 311 -23.06 -0.02 7.47
N ILE A 312 -22.20 -0.45 6.56
CA ILE A 312 -22.58 -1.18 5.35
C ILE A 312 -21.99 -2.59 5.36
N LYS A 313 -22.61 -3.53 4.63
CA LYS A 313 -21.97 -4.82 4.35
C LYS A 313 -20.67 -4.58 3.57
N ASN A 314 -19.62 -5.34 3.87
CA ASN A 314 -18.35 -5.26 3.16
C ASN A 314 -18.54 -5.29 1.62
N PRO A 315 -18.28 -4.17 0.91
CA PRO A 315 -18.44 -4.09 -0.53
C PRO A 315 -17.22 -4.63 -1.29
N LEU A 316 -16.12 -4.97 -0.59
CA LEU A 316 -14.81 -5.29 -1.17
C LEU A 316 -14.55 -6.81 -1.25
N GLU A 317 -15.53 -7.64 -0.90
CA GLU A 317 -15.41 -9.11 -0.85
C GLU A 317 -15.00 -9.69 -2.21
N LYS A 318 -15.65 -9.27 -3.30
CA LYS A 318 -15.41 -9.83 -4.65
C LYS A 318 -14.04 -9.47 -5.20
N GLU A 319 -13.61 -8.24 -4.93
CA GLU A 319 -12.33 -7.70 -5.33
C GLU A 319 -11.22 -8.40 -4.55
N TYR A 320 -11.35 -8.49 -3.21
CA TYR A 320 -10.44 -9.23 -2.37
C TYR A 320 -10.28 -10.69 -2.84
N THR A 321 -11.38 -11.42 -3.03
CA THR A 321 -11.33 -12.83 -3.46
C THR A 321 -10.56 -12.99 -4.75
N PHE A 322 -10.89 -12.20 -5.78
CA PHE A 322 -10.19 -12.25 -7.06
C PHE A 322 -8.67 -12.05 -6.92
N TRP A 323 -8.24 -10.99 -6.21
CA TRP A 323 -6.81 -10.71 -6.08
C TRP A 323 -6.08 -11.72 -5.20
N SER A 324 -6.77 -12.32 -4.22
CA SER A 324 -6.21 -13.35 -3.33
C SER A 324 -5.94 -14.69 -4.04
N GLU A 325 -6.67 -14.96 -5.12
CA GLU A 325 -6.52 -16.19 -5.91
C GLU A 325 -5.37 -16.12 -6.93
N LEU A 326 -4.93 -14.90 -7.28
CA LEU A 326 -3.82 -14.70 -8.21
C LEU A 326 -2.47 -15.15 -7.60
N PRO A 327 -1.56 -15.78 -8.36
CA PRO A 327 -0.27 -16.27 -7.87
C PRO A 327 0.78 -15.14 -7.65
N LEU A 328 0.37 -14.02 -7.05
CA LEU A 328 1.14 -12.78 -6.84
C LEU A 328 2.36 -12.94 -5.91
N LEU A 329 2.35 -13.99 -5.07
CA LEU A 329 3.40 -14.31 -4.10
C LEU A 329 4.11 -15.63 -4.42
N SER A 330 3.91 -16.17 -5.63
CA SER A 330 4.42 -17.50 -6.01
C SER A 330 5.93 -17.65 -5.88
N ARG A 331 6.72 -16.58 -6.04
CA ARG A 331 8.17 -16.62 -5.80
C ARG A 331 8.49 -16.68 -4.32
N LEU A 332 7.78 -15.92 -3.48
CA LEU A 332 7.97 -15.93 -2.02
C LEU A 332 7.64 -17.32 -1.45
N ASN A 333 6.59 -17.97 -1.94
CA ASN A 333 6.17 -19.28 -1.48
C ASN A 333 7.20 -20.40 -1.78
N LYS A 334 8.02 -20.27 -2.83
CA LYS A 334 9.12 -21.22 -3.09
C LYS A 334 10.18 -21.21 -1.98
N PHE A 335 10.38 -20.09 -1.28
CA PHE A 335 11.29 -20.01 -0.13
C PHE A 335 10.71 -20.63 1.15
N ILE A 336 9.40 -20.90 1.19
CA ILE A 336 8.67 -21.46 2.36
C ILE A 336 8.52 -22.98 2.25
N SER A 337 8.53 -23.54 1.04
CA SER A 337 8.54 -25.00 0.87
C SER A 337 9.77 -25.59 1.57
N PRO A 338 9.63 -26.72 2.30
CA PRO A 338 10.67 -27.17 3.21
C PRO A 338 11.98 -27.27 2.46
N MET A 339 13.00 -26.60 2.99
CA MET A 339 14.38 -26.83 2.62
C MET A 339 14.62 -28.34 2.52
N ASN A 340 14.84 -28.80 1.28
CA ASN A 340 15.96 -29.70 1.07
C ASN A 340 17.16 -28.99 1.71
N SER A 341 17.59 -29.53 2.84
CA SER A 341 18.87 -29.29 3.46
C SER A 341 19.95 -29.44 2.38
N ASN A 342 20.42 -28.33 1.81
CA ASN A 342 21.73 -28.13 1.15
C ASN A 342 21.74 -26.85 0.31
N ILE A 343 21.49 -25.70 0.92
CA ILE A 343 22.04 -24.44 0.41
C ILE A 343 22.67 -23.71 1.60
N LYS A 344 23.75 -24.32 2.11
CA LYS A 344 24.89 -23.54 2.60
C LYS A 344 25.83 -23.44 1.41
N ASP A 345 26.30 -22.24 1.15
CA ASP A 345 27.28 -21.91 0.11
C ASP A 345 26.75 -21.99 -1.32
N GLU A 346 25.97 -20.97 -1.71
CA GLU A 346 26.18 -20.23 -2.96
C GLU A 346 25.32 -18.94 -2.91
N PHE A 347 25.93 -17.81 -3.31
CA PHE A 347 25.45 -16.41 -3.41
C PHE A 347 25.69 -15.46 -2.23
#